data_AF-A0AA46TB27-F1
#
_entry.id   AF-A0AA46TB27-F1
#
_cell.length_a   1.000
_cell.length_b   1.000
_cell.length_c   1.000
_cell.angle_alpha   90.00
_cell.angle_beta   90.00
_cell.angle_gamma   90.00
#
_symmetry.space_group_name_H-M   'P 1'
#
loop_
_entity.id
_entity.type
_entity.pdbx_description
1 polymer ?
#
loop_
_entity_poly.entity_id
_entity_poly.type
_entity_poly.pdbx_seq_one_letter_code
_entity_poly.pdbx_strand_id
1 'polypeptide(L)'
;MTQNNSVLNFHFHRATNAQECITQLQDLGNLPVVLVISKVTGPDMDELALLKIVQRKFPRVRIYICTEMSAPYTRKGNEEHGSLRFIAKPLNFKTLYGAISEDLLPPL
;
A
#
# COMPACT_ATOMS: atom_id res chain seq x y z
N MET A 1 -6.95 21.00 26.62
CA MET A 1 -6.01 20.16 25.83
C MET A 1 -6.83 19.26 24.95
N THR A 2 -7.11 19.70 23.72
CA THR A 2 -7.97 18.95 22.79
C THR A 2 -7.10 17.91 22.10
N GLN A 3 -7.23 16.63 22.49
CA GLN A 3 -6.64 15.54 21.73
C GLN A 3 -7.34 15.52 20.36
N ASN A 4 -6.62 15.95 19.32
CA ASN A 4 -7.05 15.76 17.94
C ASN A 4 -7.02 14.25 17.63
N ASN A 5 -8.09 13.54 17.96
CA ASN A 5 -8.32 12.19 17.46
C ASN A 5 -8.77 12.29 16.00
N SER A 6 -7.82 12.52 15.10
CA SER A 6 -8.05 12.39 13.66
C SER A 6 -8.28 10.91 13.33
N VAL A 7 -9.53 10.47 13.38
CA VAL A 7 -9.92 9.13 12.94
C VAL A 7 -9.68 9.05 11.43
N LEU A 8 -8.77 8.18 11.00
CA LEU A 8 -8.57 7.88 9.58
C LEU A 8 -9.82 7.14 9.06
N ASN A 9 -10.56 7.79 8.16
CA ASN A 9 -11.68 7.17 7.46
C ASN A 9 -11.18 6.54 6.15
N PHE A 10 -11.27 5.22 6.06
CA PHE A 10 -10.88 4.48 4.86
C PHE A 10 -12.10 4.08 4.03
N HIS A 11 -12.04 4.34 2.72
CA HIS A 11 -12.92 3.72 1.75
C HIS A 11 -12.21 2.51 1.15
N PHE A 12 -12.82 1.33 1.31
CA PHE A 12 -12.20 0.07 0.86
C PHE A 12 -12.59 -0.25 -0.57
N HIS A 13 -11.57 -0.43 -1.40
CA HIS A 13 -11.70 -0.94 -2.77
C HIS A 13 -10.96 -2.27 -2.87
N ARG A 14 -11.52 -3.21 -3.63
CA ARG A 14 -10.90 -4.51 -3.88
C ARG A 14 -10.68 -4.66 -5.37
N ALA A 15 -9.46 -5.03 -5.74
CA ALA A 15 -9.14 -5.53 -7.07
C ALA A 15 -8.77 -7.01 -6.97
N THR A 16 -9.24 -7.81 -7.92
CA THR A 16 -9.00 -9.25 -8.00
C THR A 16 -7.83 -9.62 -8.92
N ASN A 17 -7.39 -8.67 -9.74
CA ASN A 17 -6.27 -8.82 -10.66
C ASN A 17 -5.57 -7.46 -10.89
N ALA A 18 -4.40 -7.51 -11.53
CA ALA A 18 -3.57 -6.33 -11.78
C ALA A 18 -4.25 -5.28 -12.68
N GLN A 19 -4.99 -5.71 -13.71
CA GLN A 19 -5.65 -4.80 -14.63
C GLN A 19 -6.76 -4.00 -13.94
N GLU A 20 -7.59 -4.68 -13.16
CA GLU A 20 -8.62 -4.05 -12.32
C GLU A 20 -8.01 -3.05 -11.33
N CYS A 21 -6.89 -3.42 -10.69
CA CYS A 21 -6.18 -2.51 -9.78
C CYS A 21 -5.72 -1.24 -10.50
N ILE A 22 -5.14 -1.36 -11.69
CA ILE A 22 -4.66 -0.20 -12.46
C ILE A 22 -5.83 0.70 -12.87
N THR A 23 -6.93 0.12 -13.36
CA THR A 23 -8.12 0.89 -13.74
C THR A 23 -8.71 1.63 -12.53
N GLN A 24 -8.87 0.97 -11.39
CA GLN A 24 -9.35 1.62 -10.17
C GLN A 24 -8.44 2.77 -9.71
N LEU A 25 -7.11 2.61 -9.80
CA LEU A 25 -6.16 3.68 -9.47
C LEU A 25 -6.26 4.88 -10.41
N GLN A 26 -6.61 4.66 -11.68
CA GLN A 26 -6.87 5.74 -12.65
C GLN A 26 -8.15 6.48 -12.30
N ASP A 27 -9.23 5.75 -12.00
CA ASP A 27 -10.56 6.31 -11.69
C ASP A 27 -10.56 7.10 -10.38
N LEU A 28 -9.78 6.65 -9.39
CA LEU A 28 -9.58 7.36 -8.12
C LEU A 28 -8.84 8.70 -8.30
N GLY A 29 -8.24 8.94 -9.47
CA GLY A 29 -7.57 10.19 -9.80
C GLY A 29 -6.61 10.58 -8.68
N ASN A 30 -6.59 11.87 -8.30
CA ASN A 30 -5.63 12.44 -7.36
C ASN A 30 -5.87 12.16 -5.87
N LEU A 31 -6.80 11.26 -5.54
CA LEU A 31 -7.05 10.90 -4.15
C LEU A 31 -5.81 10.25 -3.50
N PRO A 32 -5.58 10.47 -2.20
CA PRO A 32 -4.58 9.71 -1.44
C PRO A 32 -4.98 8.23 -1.39
N VAL A 33 -4.12 7.35 -1.91
CA VAL A 33 -4.38 5.92 -1.96
C VAL A 33 -3.28 5.15 -1.24
N VAL A 34 -3.72 4.22 -0.40
CA VAL A 34 -2.91 3.13 0.15
C VAL A 34 -3.26 1.86 -0.61
N LEU A 35 -2.27 1.28 -1.29
CA LEU A 35 -2.42 0.00 -1.99
C LEU A 35 -1.84 -1.11 -1.13
N VAL A 36 -2.65 -2.12 -0.82
CA VAL A 36 -2.21 -3.34 -0.13
C VAL A 36 -2.26 -4.50 -1.12
N ILE A 37 -1.08 -5.01 -1.51
CA ILE A 37 -0.92 -6.15 -2.42
C ILE A 37 -0.81 -7.41 -1.57
N SER A 38 -1.89 -8.20 -1.48
CA SER A 38 -1.90 -9.42 -0.68
C SER A 38 -1.50 -10.67 -1.45
N LYS A 39 -1.88 -10.73 -2.72
CA LYS A 39 -1.48 -11.74 -3.70
C LYS A 39 -1.77 -11.20 -5.08
N VAL A 40 -0.81 -11.31 -6.00
CA VAL A 40 -1.09 -11.19 -7.44
C VAL A 40 -0.65 -12.47 -8.10
N THR A 41 -1.63 -13.23 -8.59
CA THR A 41 -1.36 -14.41 -9.40
C THR A 41 -2.17 -14.32 -10.67
N GLY A 42 -1.47 -14.25 -11.80
CA GLY A 42 -2.03 -14.30 -13.14
C GLY A 42 -0.95 -14.77 -14.12
N PRO A 43 -1.33 -15.24 -15.33
CA PRO A 43 -0.39 -15.68 -16.35
C PRO A 43 0.48 -14.52 -16.88
N ASP A 44 -0.04 -13.29 -16.87
CA ASP A 44 0.55 -12.15 -17.56
C ASP A 44 1.35 -11.20 -16.64
N MET A 45 1.07 -11.21 -15.32
CA MET A 45 1.65 -10.23 -14.39
C MET A 45 1.79 -10.78 -12.97
N ASP A 46 2.98 -10.60 -12.39
CA ASP A 46 3.27 -10.88 -10.99
C ASP A 46 3.26 -9.61 -10.11
N GLU A 47 3.43 -9.80 -8.81
CA GLU A 47 3.41 -8.73 -7.79
C GLU A 47 4.49 -7.67 -8.03
N LEU A 48 5.67 -8.08 -8.51
CA LEU A 48 6.80 -7.18 -8.76
C LEU A 48 6.58 -6.34 -10.02
N ALA A 49 5.99 -6.92 -11.06
CA ALA A 49 5.61 -6.21 -12.27
C ALA A 49 4.52 -5.17 -11.96
N LEU A 50 3.49 -5.53 -11.19
CA LEU A 50 2.48 -4.58 -10.74
C LEU A 50 3.09 -3.45 -9.91
N LEU A 51 3.98 -3.77 -8.95
CA LEU A 51 4.68 -2.78 -8.14
C LEU A 51 5.40 -1.75 -9.02
N LYS A 52 6.19 -2.20 -10.00
CA LYS A 52 6.93 -1.30 -10.92
C LYS A 52 5.99 -0.39 -11.72
N ILE A 53 4.86 -0.92 -12.18
CA ILE A 53 3.87 -0.14 -12.94
C ILE A 53 3.24 0.92 -12.03
N VAL A 54 2.84 0.54 -10.81
CA VAL A 54 2.19 1.46 -9.87
C VAL A 54 3.15 2.56 -9.43
N GLN A 55 4.39 2.23 -9.07
CA GLN A 55 5.38 3.24 -8.69
C GLN A 55 5.67 4.24 -9.82
N ARG A 56 5.71 3.76 -11.08
CA ARG A 56 5.97 4.63 -12.23
C ARG A 56 4.77 5.51 -12.60
N LYS A 57 3.56 4.93 -12.63
CA LYS A 57 2.35 5.64 -13.10
C LYS A 57 1.66 6.44 -12.00
N PHE A 58 1.79 5.99 -10.76
CA PHE A 58 1.09 6.54 -9.60
C PHE A 58 2.06 6.74 -8.43
N PRO A 59 3.09 7.59 -8.56
CA PRO A 59 4.14 7.77 -7.54
C PRO A 59 3.62 8.25 -6.17
N ARG A 60 2.40 8.80 -6.12
CA ARG A 60 1.71 9.18 -4.86
C ARG A 60 1.16 7.99 -4.06
N VAL A 61 0.99 6.83 -4.69
CA VAL A 61 0.38 5.67 -4.05
C VAL A 61 1.39 5.06 -3.09
N ARG A 62 1.00 4.91 -1.82
CA ARG A 62 1.80 4.19 -0.83
C ARG A 62 1.50 2.70 -0.95
N ILE A 63 2.52 1.86 -1.01
CA ILE A 63 2.37 0.45 -1.36
C ILE A 63 2.82 -0.43 -0.19
N TYR A 64 1.96 -1.38 0.18
CA TYR A 64 2.21 -2.39 1.19
C TYR A 64 2.08 -3.76 0.56
N ILE A 65 3.09 -4.63 0.68
CA ILE A 65 3.05 -6.00 0.16
C ILE A 65 2.89 -6.98 1.30
N CYS A 66 1.85 -7.81 1.28
CA CYS A 66 1.68 -8.89 2.25
C CYS A 66 2.41 -10.14 1.78
N THR A 67 3.39 -10.59 2.55
CA THR A 67 4.28 -11.70 2.18
C THR A 67 4.28 -12.80 3.24
N GLU A 68 4.51 -14.05 2.83
CA GLU A 68 4.76 -15.20 3.72
C GLU A 68 6.17 -15.17 4.32
N MET A 69 7.03 -14.26 3.86
CA MET A 69 8.40 -14.15 4.36
C MET A 69 8.44 -13.68 5.82
N SER A 70 9.08 -14.47 6.68
CA SER A 70 9.20 -14.25 8.12
C SER A 70 10.24 -13.18 8.52
N ALA A 71 10.85 -12.49 7.55
CA ALA A 71 11.94 -11.56 7.79
C ALA A 71 11.45 -10.10 7.70
N PRO A 72 11.93 -9.19 8.57
CA PRO A 72 11.61 -7.78 8.50
C PRO A 72 12.33 -7.16 7.29
N TYR A 73 11.71 -7.21 6.11
CA TYR A 73 12.12 -6.38 4.98
C TYR A 73 11.63 -4.95 5.24
N THR A 74 12.19 -4.30 6.25
CA THR A 74 12.16 -2.84 6.40
C THR A 74 13.21 -2.26 5.46
N ARG A 75 13.08 -2.52 4.15
CA ARG A 75 13.77 -1.67 3.19
C ARG A 75 12.96 -0.38 3.12
N LYS A 76 13.33 0.63 3.92
CA LYS A 76 13.12 2.03 3.56
C LYS A 76 13.86 2.24 2.23
N GLY A 77 13.24 1.79 1.15
CA GLY A 77 13.78 1.80 -0.19
C GLY A 77 13.23 3.00 -0.90
N ASN A 78 14.08 4.01 -1.04
CA ASN A 78 13.94 5.20 -1.87
C ASN A 78 12.82 6.17 -1.46
N GLU A 79 13.21 7.18 -0.69
CA GLU A 79 12.46 8.41 -0.44
C GLU A 79 12.04 9.12 -1.74
N GLU A 80 12.61 8.74 -2.89
CA GLU A 80 12.25 9.25 -4.22
C GLU A 80 11.00 8.59 -4.85
N HIS A 81 10.56 7.41 -4.39
CA HIS A 81 9.54 6.61 -5.10
C HIS A 81 8.46 6.00 -4.17
N GLY A 82 7.93 6.80 -3.24
CA GLY A 82 6.83 6.40 -2.36
C GLY A 82 7.23 5.31 -1.35
N SER A 83 6.60 5.31 -0.18
CA SER A 83 6.90 4.31 0.85
C SER A 83 6.43 2.93 0.40
N LEU A 84 7.38 2.02 0.18
CA LEU A 84 7.14 0.58 0.03
C LEU A 84 7.37 -0.10 1.38
N ARG A 85 6.36 -0.81 1.90
CA ARG A 85 6.48 -1.63 3.11
C ARG A 85 6.08 -3.07 2.86
N PHE A 86 6.68 -3.99 3.62
CA PHE A 86 6.29 -5.40 3.63
C PHE A 86 5.59 -5.71 4.95
N ILE A 87 4.50 -6.48 4.87
CA ILE A 87 3.72 -6.92 6.03
C ILE A 87 3.66 -8.45 5.99
N ALA A 88 3.93 -9.11 7.12
CA ALA A 88 3.83 -10.56 7.20
C ALA A 88 2.37 -11.04 7.08
N LYS A 89 2.18 -12.19 6.46
CA LYS A 89 0.91 -12.94 6.51
C LYS A 89 0.83 -13.77 7.82
N PRO A 90 -0.39 -14.04 8.34
CA PRO A 90 -1.67 -13.49 7.89
C PRO A 90 -1.75 -11.97 8.13
N LEU A 91 -2.48 -11.25 7.28
CA LEU A 91 -2.57 -9.79 7.36
C LEU A 91 -3.16 -9.37 8.71
N ASN A 92 -2.32 -8.73 9.54
CA ASN A 92 -2.74 -8.16 10.81
C ASN A 92 -3.12 -6.68 10.61
N PHE A 93 -4.40 -6.36 10.75
CA PHE A 93 -4.91 -5.00 10.59
C PHE A 93 -4.34 -4.00 11.61
N LYS A 94 -3.99 -4.43 12.83
CA LYS A 94 -3.34 -3.55 13.81
C LYS A 94 -1.95 -3.14 13.34
N THR A 95 -1.18 -4.09 12.81
CA THR A 95 0.15 -3.82 12.24
C THR A 95 0.04 -2.95 10.98
N LEU A 96 -0.89 -3.25 10.08
CA LEU A 96 -1.15 -2.45 8.88
C LEU A 96 -1.54 -1.01 9.25
N TYR A 97 -2.48 -0.83 10.18
CA TYR A 97 -2.92 0.49 10.63
C TYR A 97 -1.79 1.29 11.27
N GLY A 98 -0.94 0.64 12.08
CA GLY A 98 0.24 1.27 12.66
C GLY A 98 1.21 1.75 11.57
N ALA A 99 1.51 0.89 10.60
CA ALA A 99 2.40 1.25 9.49
C ALA A 99 1.83 2.37 8.60
N ILE A 100 0.53 2.35 8.31
CA ILE A 100 -0.15 3.43 7.59
C ILE A 100 -0.09 4.72 8.40
N SER A 101 -0.36 4.66 9.70
CA SER A 101 -0.35 5.84 10.57
C SER A 101 1.05 6.47 10.63
N GLU A 102 2.11 5.67 10.74
CA GLU A 102 3.50 6.14 10.66
C GLU A 102 3.85 6.81 9.32
N ASP A 103 3.33 6.29 8.20
CA ASP A 103 3.65 6.81 6.87
C ASP A 103 2.77 8.01 6.45
N LEU A 104 1.57 8.12 7.00
CA LEU A 104 0.57 9.13 6.65
C LEU A 104 0.53 10.33 7.62
N LEU A 105 0.81 10.10 8.90
CA LEU A 105 0.67 11.12 9.93
C LEU A 105 2.06 11.70 10.29
N PRO A 106 2.18 13.03 10.48
CA PRO A 106 3.41 13.59 11.03
C PRO A 106 3.68 13.01 12.42
N PRO A 107 4.96 12.89 12.82
CA PRO A 107 5.29 12.49 14.19
C PRO A 107 4.62 13.46 15.18
N LEU A 108 4.02 12.89 16.23
CA LEU A 108 3.39 13.63 17.33
C LEU A 108 4.39 14.53 18.05
#